data_AF-A0A7Y4U079-F1
#
_entry.id   AF-A0A7Y4U079-F1
#
_cell.length_a   1.000
_cell.length_b   1.000
_cell.length_c   1.000
_cell.angle_alpha   90.00
_cell.angle_beta   90.00
_cell.angle_gamma   90.00
#
_symmetry.space_group_name_H-M   'P 1'
#
loop_
_entity.id
_entity.type
_entity.pdbx_description
1 polymer ?
#
loop_
_entity_poly.entity_id
_entity_poly.type
_entity_poly.pdbx_seq_one_letter_code
_entity_poly.pdbx_strand_id
1 'polypeptide(L)'
;MLRKHSWLVLLPLLGFVLMRAVAPAPGHAFGGQHLPFHVPEFPPLLRFSGLLLSPPPQEKAETKEAEDTPAIKPLAVTIGQEKWDFQLQEVKALSGGPNGPLLLSQIFPRQLRFIGPEKFLHQIEDSAKAGKFLVIEGHLYMGAYKFRVTGVGDDAESVVH
;
A
#
# COMPACT_ATOMS: atom_id res chain seq x y z
N MET A 1 -22.63 56.49 -33.97
CA MET A 1 -21.66 57.58 -33.70
C MET A 1 -20.41 56.93 -33.10
N LEU A 2 -19.38 56.55 -33.87
CA LEU A 2 -18.37 57.35 -34.58
C LEU A 2 -17.45 58.17 -33.66
N ARG A 3 -16.20 57.70 -33.53
CA ARG A 3 -14.91 58.41 -33.30
C ARG A 3 -13.87 57.27 -33.12
N LYS A 4 -13.02 56.83 -34.07
CA LYS A 4 -12.03 57.46 -34.97
C LYS A 4 -11.08 58.45 -34.27
N HIS A 5 -9.81 58.41 -34.72
CA HIS A 5 -8.57 59.13 -34.32
C HIS A 5 -7.67 58.24 -33.42
N SER A 6 -6.73 57.43 -33.92
CA SER A 6 -5.56 57.70 -34.79
C SER A 6 -4.59 58.72 -34.20
N TRP A 7 -3.45 58.23 -33.67
CA TRP A 7 -2.14 58.75 -34.08
C TRP A 7 -1.00 57.78 -33.74
N LEU A 8 -0.16 57.52 -34.75
CA LEU A 8 1.19 56.98 -34.62
C LEU A 8 2.08 57.98 -33.86
N VAL A 9 2.93 57.47 -32.98
CA VAL A 9 4.25 58.10 -32.71
C VAL A 9 5.32 57.01 -32.72
N LEU A 10 6.31 57.25 -33.58
CA LEU A 10 7.56 56.51 -33.80
C LEU A 10 8.55 56.70 -32.64
N LEU A 11 9.25 55.61 -32.25
CA LEU A 11 10.69 55.46 -31.86
C LEU A 11 11.27 56.34 -30.71
N PRO A 12 12.39 55.97 -30.03
CA PRO A 12 13.43 55.01 -30.43
C PRO A 12 13.85 53.96 -29.37
N LEU A 13 14.72 53.06 -29.83
CA LEU A 13 15.54 52.12 -29.07
C LEU A 13 16.17 52.76 -27.81
N LEU A 14 16.12 52.03 -26.70
CA LEU A 14 17.20 52.05 -25.72
C LEU A 14 17.42 50.64 -25.20
N GLY A 15 18.59 50.10 -25.52
CA GLY A 15 19.02 48.79 -25.06
C GLY A 15 19.27 48.79 -23.56
N PHE A 16 18.84 47.71 -22.92
CA PHE A 16 19.43 47.26 -21.66
C PHE A 16 19.51 45.74 -21.72
N VAL A 17 20.64 45.24 -22.21
CA VAL A 17 21.03 43.84 -22.02
C VAL A 17 21.35 43.68 -20.53
N LEU A 18 20.34 43.27 -19.76
CA LEU A 18 20.59 42.81 -18.40
C LEU A 18 21.23 41.42 -18.51
N MET A 19 22.56 41.37 -18.49
CA MET A 19 23.30 40.14 -18.23
C MET A 19 22.88 39.62 -16.86
N ARG A 20 21.92 38.69 -16.81
CA ARG A 20 21.73 37.85 -15.64
C ARG A 20 22.87 36.84 -15.63
N ALA A 21 23.89 37.12 -14.84
CA ALA A 21 24.78 36.09 -14.35
C ALA A 21 23.92 35.08 -13.57
N VAL A 22 23.54 33.97 -14.22
CA VAL A 22 23.01 32.80 -13.55
C VAL A 22 24.18 32.18 -12.81
N ALA A 23 24.33 32.52 -11.54
CA ALA A 23 25.16 31.74 -10.65
C ALA A 23 24.54 30.33 -10.58
N PRO A 24 25.31 29.25 -10.84
CA PRO A 24 24.82 27.91 -10.55
C PRO A 24 24.62 27.86 -9.03
N ALA A 25 23.37 27.76 -8.60
CA ALA A 25 23.07 27.46 -7.22
C ALA A 25 23.84 26.17 -6.87
N PRO A 26 24.56 26.10 -5.74
CA PRO A 26 25.20 24.88 -5.30
C PRO A 26 24.11 23.81 -5.22
N GLY A 27 24.19 22.86 -6.15
CA GLY A 27 23.40 21.65 -6.12
C GLY A 27 23.66 21.02 -4.78
N HIS A 28 22.73 21.22 -3.85
CA HIS A 28 22.65 20.42 -2.65
C HIS A 28 22.37 19.03 -3.19
N ALA A 29 23.44 18.26 -3.33
CA ALA A 29 23.37 16.83 -3.47
C ALA A 29 22.39 16.40 -2.38
N PHE A 30 21.22 15.93 -2.81
CA PHE A 30 20.35 15.14 -1.96
C PHE A 30 21.20 13.94 -1.56
N GLY A 31 21.92 14.08 -0.44
CA GLY A 31 22.50 12.97 0.27
C GLY A 31 21.36 11.99 0.47
N GLY A 32 21.55 10.77 -0.06
CA GLY A 32 20.58 9.70 0.09
C GLY A 32 20.24 9.59 1.57
N GLN A 33 19.04 10.04 1.93
CA GLN A 33 18.52 9.82 3.26
C GLN A 33 18.42 8.31 3.38
N HIS A 34 19.36 7.73 4.12
CA HIS A 34 19.34 6.32 4.48
C HIS A 34 18.16 6.15 5.43
N LEU A 35 16.97 5.93 4.86
CA LEU A 35 15.80 5.59 5.63
C LEU A 35 16.15 4.37 6.49
N PRO A 36 15.80 4.33 7.78
CA PRO A 36 16.11 3.21 8.67
C PRO A 36 15.26 1.95 8.38
N PHE A 37 14.68 1.84 7.18
CA PHE A 37 13.86 0.72 6.77
C PHE A 37 14.69 -0.15 5.83
N HIS A 38 15.02 -1.35 6.30
CA HIS A 38 15.59 -2.37 5.44
C HIS A 38 14.54 -2.75 4.40
N VAL A 39 14.70 -2.27 3.16
CA VAL A 39 13.93 -2.76 2.02
C VAL A 39 14.65 -4.03 1.56
N PRO A 40 14.09 -5.23 1.79
CA PRO A 40 14.74 -6.45 1.36
C PRO A 40 14.88 -6.47 -0.17
N GLU A 41 15.99 -7.04 -0.64
CA GLU A 41 16.33 -7.13 -2.07
C GLU A 41 15.26 -7.88 -2.89
N PHE A 42 14.49 -8.74 -2.22
CA PHE A 42 13.31 -9.42 -2.76
C PHE A 42 12.10 -9.21 -1.84
N PRO A 43 10.88 -9.10 -2.38
CA PRO A 43 9.68 -8.94 -1.57
C PRO A 43 9.50 -10.16 -0.65
N PRO A 44 9.36 -9.95 0.68
CA PRO A 44 9.33 -11.06 1.62
C PRO A 44 8.11 -11.95 1.36
N LEU A 45 8.35 -13.25 1.38
CA LEU A 45 7.31 -14.27 1.32
C LEU A 45 6.70 -14.42 2.72
N LEU A 46 5.41 -14.16 2.84
CA LEU A 46 4.66 -14.25 4.08
C LEU A 46 3.53 -15.27 3.94
N ARG A 47 3.15 -15.85 5.08
CA ARG A 47 1.94 -16.65 5.26
C ARG A 47 1.01 -15.92 6.24
N PHE A 48 -0.20 -15.63 5.81
CA PHE A 48 -1.27 -15.09 6.63
C PHE A 48 -2.26 -16.20 6.96
N SER A 49 -2.61 -16.33 8.23
CA SER A 49 -3.62 -17.28 8.70
C SER A 49 -4.72 -16.53 9.44
N GLY A 50 -5.98 -16.78 9.13
CA GLY A 50 -7.10 -16.14 9.81
C GLY A 50 -8.43 -16.25 9.08
N LEU A 51 -9.35 -15.34 9.42
CA LEU A 51 -10.70 -15.29 8.86
C LEU A 51 -10.88 -14.03 8.02
N LEU A 52 -11.49 -14.19 6.84
CA LEU A 52 -11.85 -13.06 5.98
C LEU A 52 -13.35 -12.78 6.15
N LEU A 53 -13.67 -11.59 6.65
CA LEU A 53 -15.04 -11.20 6.98
C LEU A 53 -15.54 -10.13 6.00
N SER A 54 -16.78 -10.32 5.55
CA SER A 54 -17.50 -9.41 4.66
C SER A 54 -18.61 -8.69 5.41
N PRO A 55 -18.82 -7.37 5.20
CA PRO A 55 -17.85 -6.31 4.88
C PRO A 55 -17.18 -5.76 6.17
N PRO A 56 -16.10 -4.96 6.08
CA PRO A 56 -15.52 -4.29 7.25
C PRO A 56 -16.63 -3.54 8.02
N PRO A 57 -16.68 -3.60 9.36
CA PRO A 57 -17.60 -2.79 10.13
C PRO A 57 -17.39 -1.35 9.68
N GLN A 58 -18.45 -0.73 9.14
CA GLN A 58 -18.44 0.72 8.99
C GLN A 58 -18.03 1.29 10.33
N GLU A 59 -17.09 2.23 10.31
CA GLU A 59 -16.44 2.91 11.42
C GLU A 59 -17.49 3.49 12.39
N LYS A 60 -18.17 2.61 13.13
CA LYS A 60 -19.08 2.91 14.22
C LYS A 60 -18.25 2.69 15.46
N ALA A 61 -17.71 3.82 15.91
CA ALA A 61 -17.28 4.12 17.26
C ALA A 61 -16.90 2.91 18.11
N GLU A 62 -15.59 2.77 18.32
CA GLU A 62 -14.96 2.23 19.53
C GLU A 62 -15.97 1.73 20.56
N THR A 63 -16.40 0.47 20.41
CA THR A 63 -17.18 -0.19 21.45
C THR A 63 -16.18 -0.92 22.33
N LYS A 64 -16.17 -0.45 23.58
CA LYS A 64 -15.31 -0.80 24.70
C LYS A 64 -14.97 -2.28 24.81
N GLU A 65 -13.67 -2.51 25.02
CA GLU A 65 -13.08 -3.48 25.95
C GLU A 65 -13.83 -4.80 26.11
N ALA A 66 -13.38 -5.81 25.36
CA ALA A 66 -13.44 -7.20 25.80
C ALA A 66 -11.99 -7.64 26.11
N GLU A 67 -11.81 -8.10 27.34
CA GLU A 67 -10.59 -8.55 28.00
C GLU A 67 -9.78 -9.63 27.25
N ASP A 68 -8.47 -9.59 27.50
CA ASP A 68 -7.54 -10.73 27.55
C ASP A 68 -7.22 -11.54 26.28
N THR A 69 -7.01 -10.87 25.16
CA THR A 69 -6.07 -11.40 24.15
C THR A 69 -5.36 -10.22 23.46
N PRO A 70 -4.04 -10.27 23.20
CA PRO A 70 -3.37 -9.28 22.35
C PRO A 70 -3.93 -9.41 20.92
N ALA A 71 -5.09 -8.81 20.67
CA ALA A 71 -5.81 -8.91 19.42
C ALA A 71 -5.02 -8.12 18.36
N ILE A 72 -4.38 -8.84 17.44
CA ILE A 72 -3.80 -8.23 16.24
C ILE A 72 -4.95 -7.50 15.55
N LYS A 73 -4.85 -6.17 15.40
CA LYS A 73 -5.91 -5.38 14.75
C LYS A 73 -6.25 -5.99 13.38
N PRO A 74 -7.53 -5.98 12.95
CA PRO A 74 -7.89 -6.43 11.62
C PRO A 74 -7.07 -5.74 10.53
N LEU A 75 -6.74 -6.48 9.49
CA LEU A 75 -6.09 -5.96 8.28
C LEU A 75 -7.18 -5.73 7.23
N ALA A 76 -7.36 -4.49 6.79
CA ALA A 76 -8.27 -4.19 5.70
C ALA A 76 -7.70 -4.75 4.39
N VAL A 77 -8.45 -5.60 3.71
CA VAL A 77 -8.01 -6.25 2.47
C VAL A 77 -8.94 -5.87 1.33
N THR A 78 -8.36 -5.53 0.18
CA THR A 78 -9.11 -5.38 -1.08
C THR A 78 -8.79 -6.55 -2.00
N ILE A 79 -9.83 -7.29 -2.41
CA ILE A 79 -9.75 -8.39 -3.38
C ILE A 79 -10.67 -8.01 -4.54
N GLY A 80 -10.13 -7.96 -5.77
CA GLY A 80 -10.88 -7.42 -6.91
C GLY A 80 -11.31 -5.97 -6.66
N GLN A 81 -12.62 -5.76 -6.52
CA GLN A 81 -13.26 -4.48 -6.16
C GLN A 81 -13.89 -4.47 -4.76
N GLU A 82 -13.86 -5.61 -4.06
CA GLU A 82 -14.50 -5.77 -2.76
C GLU A 82 -13.53 -5.51 -1.62
N LYS A 83 -14.06 -4.93 -0.54
CA LYS A 83 -13.32 -4.67 0.70
C LYS A 83 -13.75 -5.66 1.77
N TRP A 84 -12.75 -6.17 2.48
CA TRP A 84 -12.87 -7.22 3.47
C TRP A 84 -12.07 -6.86 4.71
N ASP A 85 -12.48 -7.38 5.87
CA ASP A 85 -11.64 -7.37 7.07
C ASP A 85 -11.02 -8.73 7.28
N PHE A 86 -9.69 -8.77 7.24
CA PHE A 86 -8.93 -9.97 7.56
C PHE A 86 -8.60 -9.96 9.05
N GLN A 87 -9.30 -10.79 9.83
CA GLN A 87 -8.95 -11.07 11.21
C GLN A 87 -7.72 -11.98 11.24
N LEU A 88 -6.55 -11.35 11.28
CA LEU A 88 -5.26 -12.03 11.32
C LEU A 88 -5.08 -12.74 12.65
N GLN A 89 -4.96 -14.06 12.61
CA GLN A 89 -4.59 -14.87 13.76
C GLN A 89 -3.07 -15.05 13.84
N GLU A 90 -2.43 -15.33 12.70
CA GLU A 90 -0.99 -15.54 12.63
C GLU A 90 -0.39 -14.98 11.34
N VAL A 91 0.85 -14.50 11.44
CA VAL A 91 1.65 -14.02 10.31
C VAL A 91 3.04 -14.61 10.44
N LYS A 92 3.44 -15.44 9.47
CA LYS A 92 4.78 -16.05 9.42
C LYS A 92 5.56 -15.49 8.24
N ALA A 93 6.83 -15.16 8.46
CA ALA A 93 7.78 -14.92 7.38
C ALA A 93 8.37 -16.26 6.92
N LEU A 94 8.16 -16.62 5.65
CA LEU A 94 8.67 -17.85 5.06
C LEU A 94 10.03 -17.66 4.37
N SER A 95 10.37 -16.42 4.02
CA SER A 95 11.72 -16.03 3.55
C SER A 95 12.45 -15.25 4.63
N GLY A 96 13.78 -15.41 4.74
CA GLY A 96 14.68 -14.94 5.82
C GLY A 96 14.82 -13.43 6.07
N GLY A 97 13.70 -12.70 6.10
CA GLY A 97 13.59 -11.30 6.48
C GLY A 97 13.09 -11.11 7.92
N PRO A 98 12.82 -9.86 8.33
CA PRO A 98 12.29 -9.56 9.66
C PRO A 98 10.96 -10.29 9.93
N ASN A 99 10.70 -10.55 11.22
CA ASN A 99 9.55 -11.31 11.67
C ASN A 99 8.23 -10.79 11.03
N GLY A 100 7.37 -11.70 10.56
CA GLY A 100 6.16 -11.37 9.80
C GLY A 100 5.25 -10.30 10.45
N PRO A 101 5.00 -10.34 11.77
CA PRO A 101 4.24 -9.30 12.47
C PRO A 101 4.92 -7.92 12.45
N LEU A 102 6.25 -7.87 12.47
CA LEU A 102 7.01 -6.62 12.37
C LEU A 102 6.88 -5.99 10.97
N LEU A 103 6.87 -6.82 9.92
CA LEU A 103 6.63 -6.33 8.56
C LEU A 103 5.23 -5.74 8.39
N LEU A 104 4.22 -6.38 8.97
CA LEU A 104 2.85 -5.85 8.92
C LEU A 104 2.63 -4.61 9.79
N SER A 105 3.34 -4.46 10.92
CA SER A 105 3.21 -3.27 11.76
C SER A 105 3.76 -2.01 11.09
N GLN A 106 4.65 -2.17 10.11
CA GLN A 106 5.18 -1.09 9.29
C GLN A 106 4.21 -0.64 8.18
N ILE A 107 3.13 -1.39 7.92
CA ILE A 107 2.14 -1.04 6.91
C ILE A 107 1.14 -0.07 7.53
N PHE A 108 1.28 1.21 7.20
CA PHE A 108 0.33 2.24 7.57
C PHE A 108 -0.21 2.99 6.34
N PRO A 109 -1.54 3.13 6.19
CA PRO A 109 -2.59 2.47 7.00
C PRO A 109 -2.56 0.94 6.83
N ARG A 110 -3.11 0.17 7.79
CA ARG A 110 -3.14 -1.31 7.75
C ARG A 110 -4.13 -1.82 6.70
N GLN A 111 -3.82 -1.55 5.44
CA GLN A 111 -4.59 -1.93 4.28
C GLN A 111 -3.68 -2.60 3.25
N LEU A 112 -4.18 -3.66 2.62
CA LEU A 112 -3.47 -4.36 1.55
C LEU A 112 -4.42 -4.69 0.40
N ARG A 113 -3.90 -4.62 -0.82
CA ARG A 113 -4.58 -5.15 -2.00
C ARG A 113 -4.02 -6.53 -2.34
N PHE A 114 -4.87 -7.54 -2.34
CA PHE A 114 -4.48 -8.86 -2.80
C PHE A 114 -4.53 -8.90 -4.32
N ILE A 115 -3.46 -9.40 -4.92
CA ILE A 115 -3.30 -9.57 -6.36
C ILE A 115 -2.73 -10.96 -6.63
N GLY A 116 -2.96 -11.53 -7.80
CA GLY A 116 -2.42 -12.85 -8.13
C GLY A 116 -3.23 -13.56 -9.21
N PRO A 117 -2.91 -14.83 -9.47
CA PRO A 117 -3.74 -15.70 -10.32
C PRO A 117 -5.19 -15.72 -9.85
N GLU A 118 -6.11 -15.58 -10.82
CA GLU A 118 -7.55 -15.50 -10.57
C GLU A 118 -8.08 -16.72 -9.80
N LYS A 119 -7.53 -17.92 -10.05
CA LYS A 119 -7.86 -19.16 -9.31
C LYS A 119 -7.77 -18.99 -7.78
N PHE A 120 -6.77 -18.26 -7.30
CA PHE A 120 -6.53 -18.08 -5.87
C PHE A 120 -7.42 -16.99 -5.27
N LEU A 121 -7.66 -15.92 -6.01
CA LEU A 121 -8.52 -14.84 -5.54
C LEU A 121 -9.96 -15.34 -5.39
N HIS A 122 -10.46 -16.11 -6.36
CA HIS A 122 -11.78 -16.77 -6.26
C HIS A 122 -11.84 -17.73 -5.08
N GLN A 123 -10.82 -18.57 -4.88
CA GLN A 123 -10.79 -19.49 -3.75
C GLN A 123 -10.85 -18.76 -2.40
N ILE A 124 -10.15 -17.62 -2.27
CA ILE A 124 -10.20 -16.79 -1.06
C ILE A 124 -11.62 -16.24 -0.86
N GLU A 125 -12.22 -15.67 -1.90
CA GLU A 125 -13.57 -15.10 -1.83
C GLU A 125 -14.63 -16.17 -1.49
N ASP A 126 -14.54 -17.35 -2.10
CA ASP A 126 -15.47 -18.46 -1.86
C ASP A 126 -15.34 -19.00 -0.44
N SER A 127 -14.11 -19.21 0.05
CA SER A 127 -13.86 -19.61 1.43
C SER A 127 -14.30 -18.55 2.43
N ALA A 128 -14.12 -17.26 2.12
CA ALA A 128 -14.59 -16.16 2.95
C ALA A 128 -16.12 -16.11 3.05
N LYS A 129 -16.83 -16.28 1.93
CA LYS A 129 -18.30 -16.38 1.90
C LYS A 129 -18.80 -17.58 2.71
N ALA A 130 -18.03 -18.66 2.74
CA ALA A 130 -18.32 -19.82 3.58
C ALA A 130 -17.92 -19.64 5.06
N GLY A 131 -17.33 -18.50 5.44
CA GLY A 131 -16.86 -18.23 6.80
C GLY A 131 -15.70 -19.14 7.24
N LYS A 132 -14.94 -19.67 6.29
CA LYS A 132 -13.85 -20.62 6.56
C LYS A 132 -12.58 -19.91 6.99
N PHE A 133 -11.81 -20.64 7.79
CA PHE A 133 -10.42 -20.29 8.07
C PHE A 133 -9.58 -20.41 6.79
N LEU A 134 -8.65 -19.48 6.63
CA LEU A 134 -7.84 -19.33 5.43
C LEU A 134 -6.37 -19.21 5.80
N VAL A 135 -5.55 -19.92 5.03
CA VAL A 135 -4.10 -19.76 4.99
C VAL A 135 -3.70 -19.27 3.61
N ILE A 136 -3.06 -18.10 3.55
CA ILE A 136 -2.71 -17.45 2.30
C ILE A 136 -1.21 -17.17 2.28
N GLU A 137 -0.55 -17.63 1.24
CA GLU A 137 0.87 -17.36 1.00
C GLU A 137 1.05 -16.35 -0.12
N GLY A 138 2.06 -15.50 0.03
CA GLY A 138 2.34 -14.51 -0.98
C GLY A 138 3.49 -13.58 -0.66
N HIS A 139 3.86 -12.79 -1.65
CA HIS A 139 4.92 -11.80 -1.54
C HIS A 139 4.36 -10.44 -1.17
N LEU A 140 4.91 -9.83 -0.12
CA LEU A 140 4.51 -8.50 0.31
C LEU A 140 5.33 -7.41 -0.39
N TYR A 141 4.64 -6.53 -1.11
CA TYR A 141 5.21 -5.35 -1.76
C TYR A 141 4.79 -4.10 -1.00
N MET A 142 5.56 -3.74 0.04
CA MET A 142 5.23 -2.67 0.97
C MET A 142 5.02 -1.32 0.28
N GLY A 143 5.91 -0.93 -0.66
CA GLY A 143 5.83 0.36 -1.35
C GLY A 143 4.57 0.55 -2.21
N ALA A 144 3.87 -0.55 -2.56
CA ALA A 144 2.64 -0.50 -3.33
C ALA A 144 1.41 -0.97 -2.54
N TYR A 145 1.56 -1.31 -1.25
CA TYR A 145 0.52 -1.90 -0.41
C TYR A 145 -0.16 -3.11 -1.08
N LYS A 146 0.64 -3.94 -1.75
CA LYS A 146 0.16 -5.12 -2.49
C LYS A 146 0.68 -6.40 -1.88
N PHE A 147 -0.17 -7.41 -1.82
CA PHE A 147 0.20 -8.77 -1.45
C PHE A 147 -0.06 -9.67 -2.66
N ARG A 148 1.00 -10.20 -3.26
CA ARG A 148 0.88 -11.09 -4.41
C ARG A 148 0.69 -12.52 -3.93
N VAL A 149 -0.54 -12.99 -3.99
CA VAL A 149 -0.95 -14.34 -3.59
C VAL A 149 -0.31 -15.37 -4.53
N THR A 150 0.34 -16.36 -3.94
CA THR A 150 1.00 -17.49 -4.60
C THR A 150 0.45 -18.85 -4.16
N GLY A 151 -0.37 -18.89 -3.11
CA GLY A 151 -1.04 -20.11 -2.67
C GLY A 151 -2.14 -19.83 -1.65
N VAL A 152 -3.13 -20.72 -1.61
CA VAL A 152 -4.28 -20.66 -0.70
C VAL A 152 -4.56 -22.06 -0.17
N GLY A 153 -4.82 -22.18 1.12
CA GLY A 153 -5.17 -23.43 1.80
C GLY A 153 -6.18 -23.19 2.91
N ASP A 154 -6.80 -24.29 3.34
CA ASP A 154 -7.78 -24.28 4.45
C ASP A 154 -7.11 -24.52 5.82
N ASP A 155 -5.84 -24.93 5.81
CA ASP A 155 -4.97 -25.10 6.97
C ASP A 155 -3.49 -24.86 6.60
N ALA A 156 -2.59 -24.92 7.59
CA ALA A 156 -1.18 -24.57 7.41
C ALA A 156 -0.39 -25.57 6.53
N GLU A 157 -0.94 -26.75 6.26
CA GLU A 157 -0.31 -27.82 5.48
C GLU A 157 -0.93 -28.01 4.10
N SER A 158 -2.15 -27.54 3.85
CA SER A 158 -2.89 -27.75 2.59
C SER A 158 -2.79 -26.58 1.61
N VAL A 159 -1.69 -25.82 1.63
CA VAL A 159 -1.52 -24.71 0.68
C VAL A 159 -1.28 -25.27 -0.73
N VAL A 160 -2.18 -24.93 -1.66
CA VAL A 160 -2.06 -25.32 -3.06
C VAL A 160 -1.40 -24.20 -3.86
N HIS A 161 -0.37 -24.54 -4.64
CA HIS A 161 0.41 -23.63 -5.50
C HIS A 161 -0.11 -23.55 -6.96
#